data_AF-A0A3C0G280-F1
#
_entry.id   AF-A0A3C0G280-F1
#
_cell.length_a   1.000
_cell.length_b   1.000
_cell.length_c   1.000
_cell.angle_alpha   90.00
_cell.angle_beta   90.00
_cell.angle_gamma   90.00
#
_symmetry.space_group_name_H-M   'P 1'
#
loop_
_entity.id
_entity.type
_entity.pdbx_description
1 polymer ?
#
loop_
_entity_poly.entity_id
_entity_poly.type
_entity_poly.pdbx_seq_one_letter_code
_entity_poly.pdbx_strand_id
1 'polypeptide(L)'
;GGEPLLAWQRLYIELFEHPKMRDLKNVTFETNTTQHLHNDFREYLNTQDRFEVTWSCSPKLSVSGEPWETAIKPEVARDYADISGSDQYLKFVVADQDDVDEVSRAVEAYRSAGVECPVYCMPLGGRSEEYTLNVNEIAKLCMERGWRFTPRLHISLFGNAWGT
;
A
#
# COMPACT_ATOMS: atom_id res chain seq x y z
N GLY A 1 4.85 10.38 6.32
CA GLY A 1 5.09 9.19 7.17
C GLY A 1 3.99 9.09 8.21
N GLY A 2 3.75 7.89 8.73
CA GLY A 2 2.53 7.57 9.50
C GLY A 2 1.40 7.06 8.60
N GLU A 3 0.24 6.77 9.19
CA GLU A 3 -0.96 6.36 8.44
C GLU A 3 -1.71 7.60 7.93
N PRO A 4 -1.70 7.88 6.60
CA PRO A 4 -2.34 9.08 6.05
C PRO A 4 -3.85 9.09 6.25
N LEU A 5 -4.51 7.94 6.28
CA LEU A 5 -5.97 7.88 6.39
C LEU A 5 -6.45 7.88 7.85
N LEU A 6 -5.59 8.16 8.82
CA LEU A 6 -6.02 8.32 10.22
C LEU A 6 -6.70 9.69 10.42
N ALA A 7 -6.00 10.67 10.99
CA ALA A 7 -6.59 11.98 11.30
C ALA A 7 -6.54 12.98 10.12
N TRP A 8 -5.81 12.67 9.04
CA TRP A 8 -5.54 13.64 7.97
C TRP A 8 -6.65 13.75 6.93
N GLN A 9 -7.58 12.79 6.86
CA GLN A 9 -8.68 12.82 5.89
C GLN A 9 -9.47 14.13 5.90
N ARG A 10 -9.70 14.69 7.09
CA ARG A 10 -10.40 15.98 7.31
C ARG A 10 -9.72 17.19 6.66
N LEU A 11 -8.45 17.08 6.28
CA LEU A 11 -7.65 18.16 5.70
C LEU A 11 -7.43 17.98 4.20
N TYR A 12 -7.67 16.78 3.65
CA TYR A 12 -7.35 16.51 2.25
C TYR A 12 -8.20 17.31 1.27
N ILE A 13 -9.50 17.48 1.56
CA ILE A 13 -10.38 18.26 0.69
C ILE A 13 -9.87 19.71 0.59
N GLU A 14 -9.57 20.35 1.73
CA GLU A 14 -9.00 21.71 1.75
C GLU A 14 -7.66 21.78 1.01
N LEU A 15 -6.79 20.77 1.21
CA LEU A 15 -5.50 20.70 0.54
C LEU A 15 -5.64 20.59 -0.98
N PHE A 16 -6.52 19.71 -1.48
CA PHE A 16 -6.73 19.48 -2.90
C PHE A 16 -7.42 20.66 -3.59
N GLU A 17 -8.26 21.40 -2.85
CA GLU A 17 -8.91 22.61 -3.33
C GLU A 17 -8.03 23.87 -3.21
N HIS A 18 -6.89 23.78 -2.53
CA HIS A 18 -5.99 24.92 -2.38
C HIS A 18 -5.50 25.43 -3.76
N PRO A 19 -5.44 26.75 -4.02
CA PRO A 19 -5.08 27.30 -5.33
C PRO A 19 -3.72 26.85 -5.89
N LYS A 20 -2.79 26.44 -5.03
CA LYS A 20 -1.47 25.88 -5.42
C LYS A 20 -1.50 24.40 -5.81
N MET A 21 -2.62 23.70 -5.62
CA MET A 21 -2.82 22.30 -6.01
C MET A 21 -3.75 22.18 -7.23
N ARG A 22 -4.01 23.28 -7.95
CA ARG A 22 -4.91 23.27 -9.12
C ARG A 22 -4.37 22.46 -10.29
N ASP A 23 -3.06 22.24 -10.35
CA ASP A 23 -2.37 21.44 -11.36
C ASP A 23 -2.16 19.98 -10.95
N LEU A 24 -2.73 19.56 -9.81
CA LEU A 24 -2.69 18.18 -9.35
C LEU A 24 -3.39 17.27 -10.37
N LYS A 25 -2.69 16.21 -10.78
CA LYS A 25 -3.18 15.23 -11.76
C LYS A 25 -3.31 13.82 -11.22
N ASN A 26 -2.45 13.46 -10.27
CA ASN A 26 -2.41 12.12 -9.69
C ASN A 26 -2.16 12.24 -8.20
N VAL A 27 -2.88 11.48 -7.41
CA VAL A 27 -2.71 11.38 -5.97
C VAL A 27 -2.55 9.91 -5.60
N THR A 28 -1.41 9.57 -5.00
CA THR A 28 -1.18 8.23 -4.46
C THR A 28 -1.24 8.27 -2.93
N PHE A 29 -2.12 7.49 -2.34
CA PHE A 29 -2.17 7.27 -0.89
C PHE A 29 -1.36 6.02 -0.53
N GLU A 30 -0.24 6.20 0.17
CA GLU A 30 0.52 5.10 0.76
C GLU A 30 0.00 4.80 2.18
N THR A 31 -0.82 3.76 2.30
CA THR A 31 -1.55 3.41 3.54
C THR A 31 -1.22 2.00 4.00
N ASN A 32 -1.28 1.74 5.30
CA ASN A 32 -1.25 0.38 5.84
C ASN A 32 -2.60 -0.35 5.73
N THR A 33 -3.63 0.29 5.14
CA THR A 33 -4.94 -0.32 4.84
C THR A 33 -5.74 -0.69 6.10
N THR A 34 -5.67 0.14 7.14
CA THR A 34 -6.36 -0.14 8.42
C THR A 34 -7.49 0.83 8.77
N GLN A 35 -7.68 1.90 8.00
CA GLN A 35 -8.59 3.01 8.29
C GLN A 35 -9.65 3.18 7.19
N HIS A 36 -10.93 3.12 7.55
CA HIS A 36 -12.00 3.43 6.61
C HIS A 36 -11.97 4.89 6.15
N LEU A 37 -12.46 5.14 4.94
CA LEU A 37 -12.67 6.49 4.45
C LEU A 37 -13.80 7.15 5.25
N HIS A 38 -13.59 8.39 5.65
CA HIS A 38 -14.68 9.21 6.17
C HIS A 38 -15.69 9.49 5.06
N ASN A 39 -16.97 9.56 5.40
CA ASN A 39 -18.05 9.72 4.43
C ASN A 39 -17.90 10.96 3.53
N ASP A 40 -17.46 12.08 4.10
CA ASP A 40 -17.21 13.32 3.38
C ASP A 40 -16.06 13.17 2.38
N PHE A 41 -14.97 12.53 2.80
CA PHE A 41 -13.82 12.28 1.94
C PHE A 41 -14.14 11.27 0.83
N ARG A 42 -14.86 10.20 1.16
CA ARG A 42 -15.37 9.22 0.19
C ARG A 42 -16.24 9.87 -0.88
N GLU A 43 -17.19 10.72 -0.47
CA GLU A 43 -18.06 11.44 -1.39
C GLU A 43 -17.26 12.38 -2.30
N TYR A 44 -16.33 13.15 -1.72
CA TYR A 44 -15.45 14.03 -2.49
C TYR A 44 -14.64 13.26 -3.54
N LEU A 45 -14.02 12.13 -3.18
CA LEU A 45 -13.23 11.33 -4.11
C LEU A 45 -14.05 10.73 -5.26
N ASN A 46 -15.32 10.40 -5.03
CA ASN A 46 -16.22 9.86 -6.07
C ASN A 46 -16.82 10.94 -6.97
N THR A 47 -16.81 12.20 -6.55
CA THR A 47 -17.46 13.30 -7.28
C THR A 47 -16.48 14.23 -7.99
N GLN A 48 -15.24 14.30 -7.52
CA GLN A 48 -14.17 15.03 -8.17
C GLN A 48 -13.72 14.33 -9.47
N ASP A 49 -13.35 15.11 -10.48
CA ASP A 49 -12.87 14.66 -11.79
C ASP A 49 -11.51 15.29 -12.18
N ARG A 50 -10.82 15.88 -11.20
CA ARG A 50 -9.62 16.70 -11.42
C ARG A 50 -8.33 15.89 -11.45
N PHE A 51 -8.28 14.81 -10.68
CA PHE A 51 -7.09 13.98 -10.55
C PHE A 51 -7.43 12.51 -10.40
N GLU A 52 -6.50 11.68 -10.84
CA GLU A 52 -6.55 10.23 -10.66
C GLU A 52 -6.10 9.85 -9.26
N VAL A 53 -6.72 8.81 -8.70
CA VAL A 53 -6.41 8.30 -7.36
C VAL A 53 -5.78 6.91 -7.47
N THR A 54 -4.68 6.70 -6.77
CA THR A 54 -4.06 5.38 -6.61
C THR A 54 -3.91 5.02 -5.14
N TRP A 55 -4.43 3.85 -4.76
CA TRP A 55 -4.26 3.27 -3.43
C TRP A 55 -3.05 2.34 -3.42
N SER A 56 -1.96 2.81 -2.82
CA SER A 56 -0.77 2.00 -2.53
C SER A 56 -0.95 1.32 -1.18
N CYS A 57 -1.73 0.25 -1.15
CA CYS A 57 -2.06 -0.48 0.06
C CYS A 57 -0.89 -1.36 0.50
N SER A 58 -0.32 -1.10 1.67
CA SER A 58 0.75 -1.89 2.28
C SER A 58 0.36 -2.46 3.65
N PRO A 59 -0.59 -3.41 3.68
CA PRO A 59 -0.91 -4.14 4.90
C PRO A 59 0.33 -4.78 5.50
N LYS A 60 0.31 -4.89 6.82
CA LYS A 60 1.46 -5.32 7.59
C LYS A 60 1.37 -6.82 7.82
N LEU A 61 2.48 -7.51 7.60
CA LEU A 61 2.63 -8.94 7.84
C LEU A 61 3.18 -9.18 9.25
N SER A 62 3.20 -10.42 9.70
CA SER A 62 3.67 -10.79 11.03
C SER A 62 5.11 -10.35 11.32
N VAL A 63 5.97 -10.24 10.30
CA VAL A 63 7.35 -9.70 10.41
C VAL A 63 7.40 -8.25 10.96
N SER A 64 6.32 -7.48 10.87
CA SER A 64 6.26 -6.14 11.49
C SER A 64 5.94 -6.16 12.98
N GLY A 65 5.57 -7.32 13.54
CA GLY A 65 5.06 -7.47 14.90
C GLY A 65 3.60 -7.06 15.09
N GLU A 66 2.89 -6.70 14.03
CA GLU A 66 1.48 -6.32 14.10
C GLU A 66 0.55 -7.55 14.05
N PRO A 67 -0.46 -7.66 14.93
CA PRO A 67 -1.42 -8.76 14.88
C PRO A 67 -2.22 -8.77 13.57
N TRP A 68 -2.42 -9.96 13.01
CA TRP A 68 -3.17 -10.19 11.76
C TRP A 68 -4.52 -9.48 11.74
N GLU A 69 -5.30 -9.60 12.82
CA GLU A 69 -6.66 -9.06 12.94
C GLU A 69 -6.70 -7.53 12.92
N THR A 70 -5.58 -6.89 13.22
CA THR A 70 -5.45 -5.43 13.18
C THR A 70 -4.82 -4.93 11.89
N ALA A 71 -4.00 -5.74 11.23
CA ALA A 71 -3.22 -5.39 10.05
C ALA A 71 -3.90 -5.78 8.72
N ILE A 72 -4.59 -6.92 8.68
CA ILE A 72 -5.24 -7.46 7.48
C ILE A 72 -6.74 -7.22 7.59
N LYS A 73 -7.20 -6.11 6.99
CA LYS A 73 -8.61 -5.68 6.98
C LYS A 73 -9.21 -5.67 5.58
N PRO A 74 -9.79 -6.78 5.10
CA PRO A 74 -10.36 -6.87 3.76
C PRO A 74 -11.45 -5.83 3.47
N GLU A 75 -12.27 -5.51 4.47
CA GLU A 75 -13.33 -4.52 4.39
C GLU A 75 -12.81 -3.10 4.13
N VAL A 76 -11.63 -2.75 4.67
CA VAL A 76 -10.98 -1.45 4.42
C VAL A 76 -10.41 -1.40 3.01
N ALA A 77 -9.79 -2.49 2.54
CA ALA A 77 -9.32 -2.55 1.16
C ALA A 77 -10.48 -2.44 0.16
N ARG A 78 -11.64 -3.04 0.46
CA ARG A 78 -12.87 -2.93 -0.35
C ARG A 78 -13.42 -1.50 -0.36
N ASP A 79 -13.40 -0.83 0.78
CA ASP A 79 -13.81 0.58 0.88
C ASP A 79 -13.03 1.47 -0.10
N TYR A 80 -11.73 1.24 -0.25
CA TYR A 80 -10.91 1.94 -1.25
C TYR A 80 -11.21 1.50 -2.69
N ALA A 81 -11.37 0.18 -2.92
CA ALA A 81 -11.68 -0.40 -4.23
C ALA A 81 -13.02 0.08 -4.81
N ASP A 82 -13.94 0.52 -3.94
CA ASP A 82 -15.23 1.07 -4.33
C ASP A 82 -15.17 2.51 -4.84
N ILE A 83 -14.04 3.21 -4.70
CA ILE A 83 -13.89 4.57 -5.22
C ILE A 83 -13.80 4.50 -6.74
N SER A 84 -14.80 5.07 -7.41
CA SER A 84 -14.93 5.03 -8.86
C SER A 84 -13.73 5.68 -9.55
N GLY A 85 -13.19 5.01 -10.57
CA GLY A 85 -12.07 5.52 -11.35
C GLY A 85 -10.71 5.48 -10.64
N SER A 86 -10.61 4.91 -9.43
CA SER A 86 -9.34 4.76 -8.73
C SER A 86 -8.63 3.44 -9.07
N ASP A 87 -7.30 3.48 -9.02
CA ASP A 87 -6.44 2.30 -9.07
C ASP A 87 -6.09 1.81 -7.66
N GLN A 88 -5.88 0.51 -7.49
CA GLN A 88 -5.42 -0.07 -6.23
C GLN A 88 -4.39 -1.16 -6.50
N TYR A 89 -3.41 -1.30 -5.60
CA TYR A 89 -2.54 -2.45 -5.54
C TYR A 89 -2.14 -2.77 -4.10
N LEU A 90 -1.82 -4.04 -3.83
CA LEU A 90 -1.25 -4.49 -2.57
C LEU A 90 0.28 -4.52 -2.67
N LYS A 91 0.99 -4.05 -1.64
CA LYS A 91 2.44 -3.97 -1.54
C LYS A 91 2.90 -4.52 -0.18
N PHE A 92 3.38 -5.74 -0.15
CA PHE A 92 3.83 -6.39 1.08
C PHE A 92 5.34 -6.25 1.27
N VAL A 93 5.76 -6.09 2.51
CA VAL A 93 7.18 -6.13 2.89
C VAL A 93 7.47 -7.55 3.38
N VAL A 94 8.48 -8.19 2.80
CA VAL A 94 8.84 -9.60 3.07
C VAL A 94 10.34 -9.73 3.35
N ALA A 95 10.72 -10.61 4.27
CA ALA A 95 12.10 -10.93 4.64
C ALA A 95 12.49 -12.37 4.26
N ASP A 96 11.53 -13.30 4.28
CA ASP A 96 11.75 -14.72 4.01
C ASP A 96 10.59 -15.40 3.25
N GLN A 97 10.64 -16.74 3.17
CA GLN A 97 9.62 -17.55 2.51
C GLN A 97 8.30 -17.59 3.29
N ASP A 98 8.35 -17.54 4.63
CA ASP A 98 7.16 -17.60 5.48
C ASP A 98 6.32 -16.34 5.29
N ASP A 99 6.97 -15.17 5.16
CA ASP A 99 6.31 -13.93 4.78
C ASP A 99 5.63 -14.03 3.41
N VAL A 100 6.27 -14.66 2.42
CA VAL A 100 5.73 -14.85 1.07
C VAL A 100 4.51 -15.78 1.08
N ASP A 101 4.47 -16.77 1.96
CA ASP A 101 3.30 -17.62 2.16
C ASP A 101 2.20 -16.89 2.93
N GLU A 102 2.56 -16.00 3.85
CA GLU A 102 1.64 -15.08 4.49
C GLU A 102 0.99 -14.11 3.49
N VAL A 103 1.73 -13.60 2.51
CA VAL A 103 1.17 -12.80 1.40
C VAL A 103 0.05 -13.56 0.69
N SER A 104 0.25 -14.85 0.37
CA SER A 104 -0.80 -15.65 -0.28
C SER A 104 -2.08 -15.72 0.54
N ARG A 105 -1.96 -15.90 1.87
CA ARG A 105 -3.11 -15.91 2.78
C ARG A 105 -3.81 -14.56 2.80
N ALA A 106 -3.06 -13.46 2.84
CA ALA A 106 -3.61 -12.11 2.89
C ALA A 106 -4.33 -11.78 1.57
N VAL A 107 -3.71 -12.08 0.42
CA VAL A 107 -4.31 -11.90 -0.91
C VAL A 107 -5.62 -12.68 -1.05
N GLU A 108 -5.69 -13.91 -0.53
CA GLU A 108 -6.94 -14.68 -0.56
C GLU A 108 -8.03 -14.06 0.33
N ALA A 109 -7.67 -13.52 1.49
CA ALA A 109 -8.61 -12.79 2.35
C ALA A 109 -9.17 -11.54 1.65
N TYR A 110 -8.31 -10.77 0.96
CA TYR A 110 -8.74 -9.62 0.15
C TYR A 110 -9.61 -10.03 -1.04
N ARG A 111 -9.23 -11.09 -1.76
CA ARG A 111 -10.01 -11.64 -2.88
C ARG A 111 -11.39 -12.10 -2.43
N SER A 112 -11.48 -12.75 -1.27
CA SER A 112 -12.75 -13.18 -0.67
C SER A 112 -13.68 -12.01 -0.35
N ALA A 113 -13.14 -10.82 -0.11
CA ALA A 113 -13.90 -9.57 0.03
C ALA A 113 -14.15 -8.84 -1.30
N GLY A 114 -13.86 -9.49 -2.43
CA GLY A 114 -14.05 -8.93 -3.77
C GLY A 114 -12.98 -7.92 -4.19
N VAL A 115 -11.81 -7.91 -3.55
CA VAL A 115 -10.68 -7.06 -3.93
C VAL A 115 -9.67 -7.89 -4.72
N GLU A 116 -9.71 -7.74 -6.04
CA GLU A 116 -8.73 -8.35 -6.95
C GLU A 116 -7.90 -7.26 -7.60
N CYS A 117 -6.62 -7.17 -7.22
CA CYS A 117 -5.71 -6.13 -7.69
C CYS A 117 -4.28 -6.66 -7.77
N PRO A 118 -3.35 -5.93 -8.43
CA PRO A 118 -1.96 -6.33 -8.50
C PRO A 118 -1.32 -6.46 -7.12
N VAL A 119 -0.44 -7.46 -6.98
CA VAL A 119 0.32 -7.73 -5.75
C VAL A 119 1.79 -7.44 -6.02
N TYR A 120 2.40 -6.68 -5.13
CA TYR A 120 3.81 -6.33 -5.11
C TYR A 120 4.47 -6.89 -3.85
N CYS A 121 5.64 -7.48 -3.98
CA CYS A 121 6.50 -7.79 -2.83
C CYS A 121 7.75 -6.92 -2.86
N MET A 122 8.03 -6.33 -1.69
CA MET A 122 9.17 -5.48 -1.41
C MET A 122 10.04 -6.16 -0.37
N PRO A 123 11.35 -6.36 -0.63
CA PRO A 123 12.26 -6.81 0.42
C PRO A 123 12.26 -5.86 1.61
N LEU A 124 12.32 -6.42 2.83
CA LEU A 124 12.58 -5.66 4.04
C LEU A 124 13.86 -4.83 3.85
N GLY A 125 13.84 -3.55 4.25
CA GLY A 125 14.97 -2.64 4.09
C GLY A 125 15.65 -2.36 5.43
N GLY A 126 16.98 -2.44 5.50
CA GLY A 126 17.76 -2.16 6.70
C GLY A 126 19.09 -2.91 6.70
N ARG A 127 20.02 -2.57 7.60
CA ARG A 127 21.14 -3.47 7.92
C ARG A 127 20.65 -4.38 9.05
N SER A 128 20.09 -5.54 8.72
CA SER A 128 19.99 -6.60 9.70
C SER A 128 20.67 -7.84 9.17
N GLU A 129 21.37 -8.52 10.06
CA GLU A 129 21.95 -9.84 9.87
C GLU A 129 20.85 -10.94 9.71
N GLU A 130 19.58 -10.53 9.53
CA GLU A 130 18.36 -11.36 9.49
C GLU A 130 17.85 -11.63 8.06
N TYR A 131 18.57 -11.20 7.02
CA TYR A 131 18.20 -11.54 5.64
C TYR A 131 18.42 -13.03 5.37
N THR A 132 17.35 -13.81 5.46
CA THR A 132 17.38 -15.22 5.03
C THR A 132 17.29 -15.32 3.50
N LEU A 133 16.56 -14.40 2.85
CA LEU A 133 16.48 -14.31 1.39
C LEU A 133 17.12 -13.03 0.84
N ASN A 134 17.87 -13.17 -0.25
CA ASN A 134 18.34 -12.02 -1.02
C ASN A 134 17.28 -11.56 -2.04
N VAL A 135 17.44 -10.33 -2.54
CA VAL A 135 16.50 -9.70 -3.47
C VAL A 135 16.16 -10.53 -4.72
N ASN A 136 17.10 -11.38 -5.19
CA ASN A 136 16.86 -12.23 -6.35
C ASN A 136 15.92 -13.39 -6.04
N GLU A 137 15.95 -13.91 -4.82
CA GLU A 137 15.06 -14.99 -4.38
C GLU A 137 13.62 -14.49 -4.26
N ILE A 138 13.42 -13.32 -3.64
CA ILE A 138 12.10 -12.66 -3.58
C ILE A 138 11.59 -12.37 -4.99
N ALA A 139 12.46 -11.90 -5.90
CA ALA A 139 12.07 -11.67 -7.29
C ALA A 139 11.62 -12.96 -8.00
N LYS A 140 12.32 -14.08 -7.81
CA LYS A 140 11.91 -15.38 -8.36
C LYS A 140 10.56 -15.84 -7.80
N LEU A 141 10.35 -15.71 -6.49
CA LEU A 141 9.08 -16.05 -5.85
C LEU A 141 7.92 -15.20 -6.38
N CYS A 142 8.15 -13.90 -6.62
CA CYS A 142 7.15 -13.06 -7.26
C CYS A 142 6.78 -13.58 -8.66
N MET A 143 7.79 -13.93 -9.47
CA MET A 143 7.57 -14.47 -10.82
C MET A 143 6.76 -15.77 -10.79
N GLU A 144 7.09 -16.69 -9.88
CA GLU A 144 6.39 -17.97 -9.70
C GLU A 144 4.91 -17.78 -9.31
N ARG A 145 4.62 -16.73 -8.53
CA ARG A 145 3.26 -16.42 -8.03
C ARG A 145 2.47 -15.48 -8.94
N GLY A 146 3.05 -14.96 -10.02
CA GLY A 146 2.44 -13.93 -10.87
C GLY A 146 2.36 -12.55 -10.22
N TRP A 147 3.19 -12.30 -9.20
CA TRP A 147 3.30 -11.02 -8.49
C TRP A 147 4.42 -10.16 -9.05
N ARG A 148 4.45 -8.89 -8.64
CA ARG A 148 5.44 -7.90 -9.07
C ARG A 148 6.50 -7.72 -7.99
N PHE A 149 7.76 -7.69 -8.39
CA PHE A 149 8.86 -7.32 -7.50
C PHE A 149 9.01 -5.79 -7.46
N THR A 150 9.22 -5.21 -6.28
CA THR A 150 9.55 -3.78 -6.15
C THR A 150 10.68 -3.56 -5.15
N PRO A 151 11.84 -3.02 -5.56
CA PRO A 151 12.91 -2.67 -4.64
C PRO A 151 12.66 -1.32 -3.96
N ARG A 152 13.41 -1.03 -2.90
CA ARG A 152 13.56 0.34 -2.37
C ARG A 152 14.63 1.08 -3.16
N LEU A 153 14.30 1.45 -4.40
CA LEU A 153 15.28 2.00 -5.35
C LEU A 153 16.00 3.25 -4.81
N HIS A 154 15.30 4.13 -4.09
CA HIS A 154 15.90 5.31 -3.48
C HIS A 154 17.03 4.96 -2.49
N ILE A 155 16.91 3.86 -1.72
CA ILE A 155 17.98 3.42 -0.81
C ILE A 155 19.21 2.97 -1.60
N SER A 156 19.00 2.24 -2.70
CA SER A 156 20.11 1.80 -3.55
C SER A 156 20.81 2.96 -4.25
N LEU A 157 20.09 4.03 -4.59
CA LEU A 157 20.62 5.19 -5.31
C LEU A 157 21.22 6.26 -4.37
N PHE A 158 20.58 6.52 -3.25
CA PHE A 158 20.85 7.69 -2.38
C PHE A 158 21.09 7.32 -0.90
N GLY A 159 20.99 6.03 -0.54
CA GLY A 159 21.08 5.58 0.85
C GLY A 159 19.84 5.95 1.67
N ASN A 160 19.99 5.99 3.01
CA ASN A 160 18.90 6.33 3.94
C ASN A 160 18.79 7.85 4.19
N ALA A 161 19.05 8.66 3.16
CA ALA A 161 18.96 10.12 3.27
C ALA A 161 17.49 10.58 3.32
N TRP A 162 17.23 11.66 4.07
CA TRP A 162 15.90 12.26 4.12
C TRP A 162 15.72 13.21 2.95
N GLY A 163 14.55 13.17 2.30
CA GLY A 163 14.21 14.06 1.19
C GLY A 163 14.84 13.70 -0.16
N THR A 164 15.22 12.43 -0.33
CA THR A 164 15.82 11.86 -1.57
C THR A 164 14.96 10.78 -2.17
#